data_AF-A0A2G7G0S9-F1
#
_entry.id   AF-A0A2G7G0S9-F1
#
_cell.length_a   1.000
_cell.length_b   1.000
_cell.length_c   1.000
_cell.angle_alpha   90.00
_cell.angle_beta   90.00
_cell.angle_gamma   90.00
#
_symmetry.space_group_name_H-M   'P 1'
#
loop_
_entity.id
_entity.type
_entity.pdbx_description
1 polymer ?
#
loop_
_entity_poly.entity_id
_entity_poly.type
_entity_poly.pdbx_seq_one_letter_code
_entity_poly.pdbx_strand_id
1 'polypeptide(L)'
;MTTEPTLPIPISYIAGNYYLFSIDAVTYLRREHHICGVLIGTLPQIPQQNVFLGLPLELMPEEARLLVEKGVACIVDEVKVQNQGMKALMEEDRKNQPEGATERENIKKLEEKKAKAAKSKKSSEDPEQAQAPAVADAPKDDPLVDLFADSQPSSHSQTTSRRTSTTVAPENAMGVTPATARPPLPAEPSSEQLLPMPQVPSSYPLFAHLHAEGYFLSPGLRFGCQYLAYPGDPLRFHSHFLVVSAEWDEELDLMDIIAGGRLGTGVKKGFMIGGAEKKNTADEESVRTFSIEWAGM
;
A
#
# COMPACT_ATOMS: atom_id res chain seq x y z
N MET A 1 -3.50 10.34 -21.61
CA MET A 1 -2.04 10.23 -21.77
C MET A 1 -1.68 8.80 -21.39
N THR A 2 -0.83 8.12 -22.15
CA THR A 2 -0.34 6.77 -21.80
C THR A 2 1.03 6.92 -21.15
N THR A 3 1.03 7.02 -19.82
CA THR A 3 2.23 6.86 -19.01
C THR A 3 2.57 5.38 -18.96
N GLU A 4 3.65 4.99 -19.64
CA GLU A 4 4.22 3.65 -19.50
C GLU A 4 4.96 3.58 -18.15
N PRO A 5 4.72 2.55 -17.33
CA PRO A 5 5.37 2.42 -16.03
C PRO A 5 6.86 2.08 -16.22
N THR A 6 7.71 2.56 -15.31
CA THR A 6 9.10 2.13 -15.22
C THR A 6 9.16 0.64 -14.88
N LEU A 7 9.78 -0.15 -15.75
CA LEU A 7 10.01 -1.58 -15.54
C LEU A 7 11.34 -1.81 -14.79
N PRO A 8 11.46 -2.84 -13.92
CA PRO A 8 10.41 -3.79 -13.54
C PRO A 8 9.39 -3.17 -12.57
N ILE A 9 8.13 -3.58 -12.69
CA ILE A 9 7.03 -3.12 -11.82
C ILE A 9 7.19 -3.76 -10.42
N PRO A 10 7.24 -2.99 -9.32
CA PRO A 10 7.22 -3.54 -7.98
C PRO A 10 5.81 -4.04 -7.61
N ILE A 11 5.72 -5.32 -7.25
CA ILE A 11 4.53 -5.97 -6.65
C ILE A 11 4.75 -6.02 -5.14
N SER A 12 3.90 -5.35 -4.37
CA SER A 12 3.93 -5.33 -2.91
C SER A 12 3.42 -6.65 -2.34
N TYR A 13 4.29 -7.46 -1.73
CA TYR A 13 3.91 -8.67 -1.02
C TYR A 13 3.52 -8.34 0.43
N ILE A 14 2.27 -8.65 0.80
CA ILE A 14 1.70 -8.34 2.11
C ILE A 14 0.92 -9.56 2.63
N ALA A 15 1.32 -10.08 3.78
CA ALA A 15 0.61 -11.14 4.54
C ALA A 15 0.30 -12.45 3.78
N GLY A 16 0.99 -12.74 2.67
CA GLY A 16 0.77 -13.91 1.81
C GLY A 16 0.28 -13.57 0.40
N ASN A 17 -0.24 -12.35 0.21
CA ASN A 17 -0.90 -11.90 -1.02
C ASN A 17 -0.04 -10.89 -1.79
N TYR A 18 -0.35 -10.71 -3.07
CA TYR A 18 0.39 -9.86 -4.01
C TYR A 18 -0.46 -8.66 -4.42
N TYR A 19 0.03 -7.44 -4.18
CA TYR A 19 -0.73 -6.21 -4.39
C TYR A 19 -0.06 -5.22 -5.34
N LEU A 20 -0.89 -4.49 -6.09
CA LEU A 20 -0.51 -3.36 -6.92
C LEU A 20 -1.36 -2.13 -6.58
N PHE A 21 -0.67 -1.01 -6.31
CA PHE A 21 -1.26 0.27 -5.91
C PHE A 21 -1.20 1.35 -7.01
N SER A 22 -0.49 1.11 -8.12
CA SER A 22 -0.36 2.07 -9.22
C SER A 22 -1.36 1.79 -10.35
N ILE A 23 -2.14 2.82 -10.71
CA ILE A 23 -3.10 2.77 -11.83
C ILE A 23 -2.37 2.47 -13.15
N ASP A 24 -1.21 3.09 -13.37
CA ASP A 24 -0.46 2.98 -14.62
C ASP A 24 0.13 1.58 -14.78
N ALA A 25 0.65 1.00 -13.69
CA ALA A 25 1.11 -0.39 -13.67
C ALA A 25 -0.03 -1.37 -13.97
N VAL A 26 -1.19 -1.23 -13.30
CA VAL A 26 -2.36 -2.09 -13.52
C VAL A 26 -2.90 -1.96 -14.96
N THR A 27 -2.92 -0.74 -15.50
CA THR A 27 -3.39 -0.46 -16.87
C THR A 27 -2.45 -1.05 -17.93
N TYR A 28 -1.14 -0.98 -17.70
CA TYR A 28 -0.12 -1.60 -18.56
C TYR A 28 -0.22 -3.14 -18.52
N LEU A 29 -0.18 -3.74 -17.33
CA LEU A 29 -0.21 -5.20 -17.15
C LEU A 29 -1.47 -5.84 -17.75
N ARG A 30 -2.63 -5.18 -17.64
CA ARG A 30 -3.88 -5.66 -18.25
C ARG A 30 -3.84 -5.64 -19.78
N ARG A 31 -3.21 -4.63 -20.37
CA ARG A 31 -3.19 -4.43 -21.82
C ARG A 31 -2.12 -5.26 -22.52
N GLU A 32 -0.89 -5.16 -22.05
CA GLU A 32 0.28 -5.71 -22.75
C GLU A 32 0.62 -7.13 -22.26
N HIS A 33 0.09 -7.54 -21.10
CA HIS A 33 0.32 -8.85 -20.50
C HIS A 33 -0.95 -9.60 -20.08
N HIS A 34 -2.14 -9.13 -20.46
CA HIS A 34 -3.45 -9.79 -20.22
C HIS A 34 -3.81 -10.09 -18.74
N ILE A 35 -3.06 -9.54 -17.78
CA ILE A 35 -3.26 -9.78 -16.34
C ILE A 35 -4.53 -9.08 -15.86
N CYS A 36 -5.40 -9.82 -15.16
CA CYS A 36 -6.70 -9.30 -14.76
C CYS A 36 -6.74 -8.86 -13.30
N GLY A 37 -6.17 -9.67 -12.41
CA GLY A 37 -6.29 -9.56 -10.96
C GLY A 37 -7.72 -9.46 -10.44
N VAL A 38 -7.85 -9.10 -9.16
CA VAL A 38 -9.10 -8.74 -8.50
C VAL A 38 -8.92 -7.40 -7.82
N LEU A 39 -9.73 -6.40 -8.18
CA LEU A 39 -9.77 -5.13 -7.46
C LEU A 39 -10.48 -5.34 -6.12
N ILE A 40 -9.85 -4.96 -5.02
CA ILE A 40 -10.37 -5.21 -3.65
C ILE A 40 -10.69 -3.93 -2.85
N GLY A 41 -10.28 -2.75 -3.34
CA GLY A 41 -10.49 -1.49 -2.62
C GLY A 41 -11.95 -1.04 -2.60
N THR A 42 -12.56 -0.89 -1.42
CA THR A 42 -13.90 -0.33 -1.28
C THR A 42 -13.89 1.20 -1.29
N LEU A 43 -15.01 1.82 -1.67
CA LEU A 43 -15.17 3.28 -1.60
C LEU A 43 -15.29 3.72 -0.13
N PRO A 44 -14.47 4.68 0.37
CA PRO A 44 -14.51 5.09 1.78
C PRO A 44 -15.87 5.62 2.26
N GLN A 45 -16.70 6.15 1.35
CA GLN A 45 -18.05 6.63 1.67
C GLN A 45 -19.10 5.50 1.75
N ILE A 46 -18.84 4.34 1.12
CA ILE A 46 -19.78 3.22 1.04
C ILE A 46 -19.00 1.89 1.21
N PRO A 47 -18.43 1.63 2.40
CA PRO A 47 -17.51 0.50 2.63
C PRO A 47 -18.18 -0.90 2.51
N GLN A 48 -19.51 -0.97 2.45
CA GLN A 48 -20.28 -2.20 2.25
C GLN A 48 -20.58 -2.50 0.76
N GLN A 49 -20.09 -1.67 -0.18
CA GLN A 49 -20.34 -1.85 -1.61
C GLN A 49 -19.36 -2.84 -2.25
N ASN A 50 -19.86 -4.04 -2.58
CA ASN A 50 -19.08 -5.09 -3.26
C ASN A 50 -19.31 -5.15 -4.81
N VAL A 51 -19.89 -4.09 -5.39
CA VAL A 51 -20.27 -4.04 -6.83
C VAL A 51 -19.19 -3.41 -7.71
N PHE A 52 -18.64 -2.27 -7.26
CA PHE A 52 -17.48 -1.63 -7.87
C PHE A 52 -16.40 -1.50 -6.81
N LEU A 53 -15.26 -2.13 -7.07
CA LEU A 53 -14.06 -2.10 -6.25
C LEU A 53 -12.95 -1.45 -7.07
N GLY A 54 -12.08 -0.71 -6.40
CA GLY A 54 -10.91 -0.04 -6.96
C GLY A 54 -9.60 -0.61 -6.42
N LEU A 55 -8.53 0.19 -6.48
CA LEU A 55 -7.21 -0.22 -6.01
C LEU A 55 -7.16 -0.41 -4.48
N PRO A 56 -6.34 -1.35 -3.97
CA PRO A 56 -5.35 -2.13 -4.71
C PRO A 56 -5.95 -3.23 -5.59
N LEU A 57 -5.18 -3.60 -6.61
CA LEU A 57 -5.38 -4.86 -7.35
C LEU A 57 -4.64 -5.97 -6.60
N GLU A 58 -5.37 -7.01 -6.22
CA GLU A 58 -4.80 -8.29 -5.76
C GLU A 58 -4.49 -9.16 -6.99
N LEU A 59 -3.29 -9.73 -7.06
CA LEU A 59 -2.88 -10.68 -8.10
C LEU A 59 -2.97 -12.11 -7.58
N MET A 60 -3.39 -13.04 -8.43
CA MET A 60 -3.22 -14.47 -8.16
C MET A 60 -1.72 -14.82 -8.06
N PRO A 61 -1.30 -15.80 -7.22
CA PRO A 61 0.08 -16.27 -7.19
C PRO A 61 0.63 -16.65 -8.58
N GLU A 62 -0.23 -17.19 -9.44
CA GLU A 62 0.05 -17.56 -10.83
C GLU A 62 0.26 -16.34 -11.73
N GLU A 63 -0.52 -15.26 -11.57
CA GLU A 63 -0.29 -13.99 -12.28
C GLU A 63 1.04 -13.36 -11.83
N ALA A 64 1.30 -13.33 -10.53
CA ALA A 64 2.55 -12.80 -9.97
C ALA A 64 3.77 -13.61 -10.45
N ARG A 65 3.65 -14.95 -10.48
CA ARG A 65 4.70 -15.86 -10.96
C ARG A 65 5.02 -15.61 -12.43
N LEU A 66 4.00 -15.54 -13.27
CA LEU A 66 4.14 -15.34 -14.71
C LEU A 66 4.78 -13.99 -15.06
N LEU A 67 4.51 -12.94 -14.28
CA LEU A 67 5.14 -11.62 -14.46
C LEU A 67 6.61 -11.58 -14.03
N VAL A 68 7.00 -12.35 -13.00
CA VAL A 68 8.40 -12.51 -12.60
C VAL A 68 9.17 -13.36 -13.61
N GLU A 69 8.59 -14.44 -14.13
CA GLU A 69 9.22 -15.28 -15.16
C GLU A 69 9.41 -14.53 -16.49
N LYS A 70 8.49 -13.62 -16.83
CA LYS A 70 8.63 -12.71 -17.99
C LYS A 70 9.56 -11.51 -17.72
N GLY A 71 10.10 -11.36 -16.50
CA GLY A 71 10.98 -10.25 -16.11
C GLY A 71 10.31 -8.86 -16.06
N VAL A 72 8.98 -8.81 -16.12
CA VAL A 72 8.19 -7.57 -16.19
C VAL A 72 8.02 -6.94 -14.81
N ALA A 73 7.94 -7.78 -13.77
CA ALA A 73 7.69 -7.36 -12.40
C ALA A 73 8.69 -7.99 -11.43
N CYS A 74 8.92 -7.32 -10.30
CA CYS A 74 9.70 -7.81 -9.18
C CYS A 74 8.84 -7.81 -7.91
N ILE A 75 9.05 -8.78 -7.01
CA ILE A 75 8.25 -8.91 -5.79
C ILE A 75 9.02 -8.29 -4.64
N VAL A 76 8.35 -7.36 -3.95
CA VAL A 76 8.93 -6.51 -2.92
C VAL A 76 8.26 -6.83 -1.59
N ASP A 77 9.05 -7.15 -0.56
CA ASP A 77 8.53 -7.31 0.81
C ASP A 77 8.20 -5.94 1.40
N GLU A 78 6.94 -5.52 1.24
CA GLU A 78 6.46 -4.20 1.65
C GLU A 78 6.69 -3.94 3.14
N VAL A 79 6.57 -4.98 3.98
CA VAL A 79 6.78 -4.87 5.43
C VAL A 79 8.24 -4.59 5.74
N LYS A 80 9.20 -5.23 5.03
CA LYS A 80 10.62 -4.89 5.14
C LYS A 80 10.91 -3.49 4.60
N VAL A 81 10.40 -3.14 3.42
CA VAL A 81 10.59 -1.80 2.82
C VAL A 81 10.10 -0.70 3.74
N GLN A 82 8.87 -0.78 4.24
CA GLN A 82 8.28 0.23 5.10
C GLN A 82 9.05 0.36 6.43
N ASN A 83 9.47 -0.75 7.04
CA ASN A 83 10.28 -0.73 8.26
C ASN A 83 11.70 -0.19 8.05
N GLN A 84 12.30 -0.42 6.88
CA GLN A 84 13.62 0.12 6.52
C GLN A 84 13.52 1.62 6.17
N GLY A 85 12.55 2.01 5.36
CA GLY A 85 12.28 3.40 4.99
C GLY A 85 11.94 4.27 6.19
N MET A 86 11.10 3.80 7.12
CA MET A 86 10.80 4.53 8.36
C MET A 86 12.04 4.73 9.24
N LYS A 87 12.95 3.75 9.31
CA LYS A 87 14.25 3.91 10.00
C LYS A 87 15.16 4.90 9.28
N ALA A 88 15.22 4.83 7.95
CA ALA A 88 16.00 5.76 7.14
C ALA A 88 15.51 7.21 7.31
N LEU A 89 14.19 7.44 7.28
CA LEU A 89 13.58 8.73 7.61
C LEU A 89 13.95 9.20 9.01
N MET A 90 13.77 8.37 10.06
CA MET A 90 14.13 8.75 11.43
C MET A 90 15.63 9.07 11.57
N GLU A 91 16.49 8.39 10.83
CA GLU A 91 17.91 8.72 10.76
C GLU A 91 18.19 10.01 9.99
N GLU A 92 17.48 10.28 8.90
CA GLU A 92 17.65 11.49 8.11
C GLU A 92 17.10 12.71 8.85
N ASP A 93 15.94 12.62 9.47
CA ASP A 93 15.39 13.64 10.37
C ASP A 93 16.32 13.89 11.56
N ARG A 94 16.99 12.86 12.10
CA ARG A 94 18.01 13.05 13.15
C ARG A 94 19.30 13.71 12.65
N LYS A 95 19.60 13.65 11.34
CA LYS A 95 20.73 14.36 10.69
C LYS A 95 20.33 15.78 10.24
N ASN A 96 19.07 15.96 9.84
CA ASN A 96 18.49 17.20 9.30
C ASN A 96 17.84 18.08 10.38
N GLN A 97 17.58 17.55 11.59
CA GLN A 97 17.27 18.37 12.76
C GLN A 97 18.42 19.37 12.95
N PRO A 98 18.16 20.68 12.85
CA PRO A 98 19.24 21.67 12.83
C PRO A 98 20.00 21.64 14.14
N GLU A 99 21.30 21.95 14.07
CA GLU A 99 22.21 22.00 15.23
C GLU A 99 21.69 22.89 16.37
N GLY A 100 20.78 23.82 16.08
CA GLY A 100 19.98 24.54 17.06
C GLY A 100 19.28 23.67 18.12
N ALA A 101 19.04 22.37 17.90
CA ALA A 101 18.53 21.46 18.94
C ALA A 101 19.61 21.10 19.99
N THR A 102 20.76 20.60 19.53
CA THR A 102 21.93 20.29 20.37
C THR A 102 22.58 21.55 20.94
N GLU A 103 22.54 22.66 20.21
CA GLU A 103 22.99 23.98 20.65
C GLU A 103 22.04 24.56 21.70
N ARG A 104 20.70 24.46 21.55
CA ARG A 104 19.76 24.81 22.64
C ARG A 104 19.98 23.95 23.88
N GLU A 105 20.27 22.66 23.74
CA GLU A 105 20.67 21.83 24.89
C GLU A 105 21.98 22.31 25.51
N ASN A 106 22.99 22.64 24.71
CA ASN A 106 24.29 23.12 25.21
C ASN A 106 24.18 24.50 25.86
N ILE A 107 23.36 25.41 25.31
CA ILE A 107 23.02 26.71 25.90
C ILE A 107 22.31 26.49 27.24
N LYS A 108 21.26 25.67 27.31
CA LYS A 108 20.58 25.33 28.59
C LYS A 108 21.55 24.73 29.62
N LYS A 109 22.42 23.80 29.21
CA LYS A 109 23.47 23.22 30.07
C LYS A 109 24.50 24.27 30.52
N LEU A 110 24.76 25.31 29.72
CA LEU A 110 25.64 26.43 30.07
C LEU A 110 24.95 27.42 31.02
N GLU A 111 23.67 27.73 30.79
CA GLU A 111 22.83 28.57 31.64
C GLU A 111 22.61 27.93 33.01
N GLU A 112 22.32 26.64 33.07
CA GLU A 112 22.27 25.89 34.33
C GLU A 112 23.59 25.97 35.09
N LYS A 113 24.73 25.81 34.41
CA LYS A 113 26.06 25.96 35.02
C LYS A 113 26.28 27.39 35.54
N LYS A 114 25.90 28.42 34.77
CA LYS A 114 25.94 29.82 35.21
C LYS A 114 25.02 30.08 36.41
N ALA A 115 23.80 29.54 36.41
CA ALA A 115 22.83 29.69 37.49
C ALA A 115 23.28 28.95 38.77
N LYS A 116 23.88 27.77 38.65
CA LYS A 116 24.49 27.02 39.76
C LYS A 116 25.68 27.79 40.33
N ALA A 117 26.56 28.35 39.48
CA ALA A 117 27.68 29.21 39.89
C ALA A 117 27.26 30.58 40.48
N ALA A 118 26.09 31.09 40.08
CA ALA A 118 25.50 32.30 40.68
C ALA A 118 24.89 32.00 42.06
N LYS A 119 24.23 30.85 42.23
CA LYS A 119 23.71 30.42 43.54
C LYS A 119 24.84 30.17 44.55
N SER A 120 25.96 29.57 44.14
CA SER A 120 27.15 29.42 45.01
C SER A 120 27.90 30.73 45.33
N LYS A 121 27.46 31.88 44.75
CA LYS A 121 27.93 33.23 45.13
C LYS A 121 26.90 34.01 45.95
N LYS A 122 25.76 33.41 46.31
CA LYS A 122 24.65 34.07 47.01
C LYS A 122 24.35 33.51 48.41
N SER A 123 25.23 32.65 48.92
CA SER A 123 25.13 31.99 50.23
C SER A 123 26.03 32.66 51.27
N SER A 124 26.03 34.00 51.33
CA SER A 124 26.91 34.77 52.23
C SER A 124 26.35 36.16 52.55
N GLU A 125 25.07 36.24 52.90
CA GLU A 125 24.43 37.40 53.57
C GLU A 125 23.09 36.90 54.17
N ASP A 126 22.90 37.06 55.48
CA ASP A 126 21.77 36.53 56.26
C ASP A 126 20.84 37.67 56.77
N PRO A 127 19.60 37.37 57.23
CA PRO A 127 18.47 38.30 57.06
C PRO A 127 17.88 38.89 58.36
N GLU A 128 16.99 39.88 58.20
CA GLU A 128 16.06 40.30 59.26
C GLU A 128 14.60 40.48 58.76
N GLN A 129 13.69 40.30 59.70
CA GLN A 129 12.22 40.15 59.74
C GLN A 129 11.36 41.24 59.05
N ALA A 130 10.02 41.22 59.00
CA ALA A 130 8.95 40.19 58.77
C ALA A 130 7.58 40.77 59.20
N GLN A 131 6.50 40.62 58.40
CA GLN A 131 5.07 40.50 58.85
C GLN A 131 4.04 40.51 57.68
N ALA A 132 2.80 40.09 57.97
CA ALA A 132 1.62 39.97 57.09
C ALA A 132 0.35 39.78 57.98
N PRO A 133 -0.86 39.39 57.51
CA PRO A 133 -1.55 39.55 56.21
C PRO A 133 -2.98 40.17 56.38
N ALA A 134 -3.82 40.13 55.32
CA ALA A 134 -5.23 40.52 55.34
C ALA A 134 -6.11 39.65 54.38
N VAL A 135 -7.44 39.86 54.40
CA VAL A 135 -8.51 39.20 53.60
C VAL A 135 -9.59 40.25 53.25
N ALA A 136 -10.56 40.07 52.34
CA ALA A 136 -11.04 38.90 51.57
C ALA A 136 -11.23 39.31 50.06
N ASP A 137 -12.02 38.71 49.16
CA ASP A 137 -13.05 37.64 49.21
C ASP A 137 -13.29 36.99 47.82
N ALA A 138 -14.13 35.95 47.72
CA ALA A 138 -14.56 35.28 46.46
C ALA A 138 -15.92 34.55 46.64
N PRO A 139 -16.72 34.24 45.58
CA PRO A 139 -16.49 32.95 44.88
C PRO A 139 -17.03 32.77 43.42
N LYS A 140 -16.37 31.88 42.65
CA LYS A 140 -16.96 30.83 41.75
C LYS A 140 -17.75 31.22 40.47
N ASP A 141 -17.85 30.38 39.43
CA ASP A 141 -17.25 29.06 39.12
C ASP A 141 -17.01 28.94 37.58
N ASP A 142 -16.02 28.14 37.17
CA ASP A 142 -15.78 27.63 35.81
C ASP A 142 -16.70 26.40 35.50
N PRO A 143 -16.76 25.78 34.29
CA PRO A 143 -15.91 25.95 33.09
C PRO A 143 -16.67 26.06 31.73
N LEU A 144 -15.93 26.20 30.63
CA LEU A 144 -15.86 25.26 29.47
C LEU A 144 -15.40 25.98 28.18
N VAL A 145 -14.66 25.26 27.34
CA VAL A 145 -14.17 25.76 26.03
C VAL A 145 -15.30 26.03 25.03
N ASP A 146 -15.16 27.12 24.27
CA ASP A 146 -15.67 27.21 22.91
C ASP A 146 -14.49 27.53 21.96
N LEU A 147 -14.42 26.79 20.86
CA LEU A 147 -13.28 26.75 19.94
C LEU A 147 -13.69 27.07 18.49
N PHE A 148 -14.98 27.34 18.21
CA PHE A 148 -15.53 27.42 16.85
C PHE A 148 -16.54 28.55 16.62
N ALA A 149 -16.34 29.71 17.26
CA ALA A 149 -17.13 30.92 17.00
C ALA A 149 -16.71 31.65 15.70
N ASP A 150 -17.10 31.11 14.53
CA ASP A 150 -16.94 31.81 13.25
C ASP A 150 -18.02 32.90 13.07
N SER A 151 -17.62 34.15 12.88
CA SER A 151 -18.51 35.31 12.71
C SER A 151 -17.79 36.54 12.15
N GLN A 152 -17.71 36.63 10.83
CA GLN A 152 -17.72 37.92 10.12
C GLN A 152 -19.17 38.44 9.96
N PRO A 153 -19.42 39.74 9.65
CA PRO A 153 -18.49 40.75 9.11
C PRO A 153 -18.53 42.14 9.79
N SER A 154 -17.57 43.03 9.45
CA SER A 154 -17.87 44.22 8.60
C SER A 154 -16.80 45.34 8.60
N SER A 155 -16.75 46.05 7.46
CA SER A 155 -16.25 47.43 7.27
C SER A 155 -14.73 47.70 7.29
N HIS A 156 -14.34 48.71 6.51
CA HIS A 156 -12.95 49.18 6.37
C HIS A 156 -12.64 50.36 7.29
N SER A 157 -11.38 50.48 7.70
CA SER A 157 -10.72 51.79 7.79
C SER A 157 -9.24 51.66 7.43
N GLN A 158 -8.73 52.56 6.58
CA GLN A 158 -7.31 52.68 6.27
C GLN A 158 -6.70 53.75 7.17
N THR A 159 -5.76 53.36 8.04
CA THR A 159 -4.86 54.32 8.70
C THR A 159 -3.41 53.87 8.55
N THR A 160 -2.59 54.73 7.96
CA THR A 160 -1.16 54.49 7.79
C THR A 160 -0.43 54.76 9.10
N SER A 161 0.39 53.81 9.56
CA SER A 161 1.32 54.03 10.67
C SER A 161 2.69 53.49 10.32
N ARG A 162 3.74 54.26 10.64
CA ARG A 162 5.12 53.96 10.27
C ARG A 162 5.64 52.78 11.09
N ARG A 163 6.15 51.74 10.44
CA ARG A 163 6.99 50.74 11.10
C ARG A 163 8.29 51.40 11.56
N THR A 164 8.40 51.69 12.85
CA THR A 164 9.71 51.76 13.52
C THR A 164 10.26 50.33 13.62
N SER A 165 11.50 50.13 13.16
CA SER A 165 12.15 48.83 13.17
C SER A 165 12.71 48.50 14.55
N THR A 166 11.87 47.94 15.44
CA THR A 166 12.36 47.29 16.66
C THR A 166 13.15 46.05 16.29
N THR A 167 14.46 46.08 16.52
CA THR A 167 15.34 44.91 16.37
C THR A 167 15.02 43.90 17.47
N VAL A 168 14.19 42.91 17.14
CA VAL A 168 13.88 41.79 18.05
C VAL A 168 15.15 40.96 18.25
N ALA A 169 15.53 40.73 19.51
CA ALA A 169 16.69 39.89 19.84
C ALA A 169 16.45 38.43 19.37
N PRO A 170 17.50 37.70 18.92
CA PRO A 170 17.37 36.36 18.33
C PRO A 170 17.07 35.24 19.35
N GLU A 171 16.65 35.59 20.57
CA GLU A 171 16.36 34.66 21.67
C GLU A 171 15.20 33.70 21.35
N ASN A 172 14.27 34.12 20.50
CA ASN A 172 13.18 33.31 19.97
C ASN A 172 13.35 32.98 18.47
N ALA A 173 14.57 32.64 18.05
CA ALA A 173 14.79 31.98 16.76
C ALA A 173 14.07 30.62 16.72
N MET A 174 12.83 30.60 16.21
CA MET A 174 12.12 29.36 15.92
C MET A 174 12.87 28.61 14.81
N GLY A 175 13.09 27.31 15.00
CA GLY A 175 13.72 26.48 13.98
C GLY A 175 12.86 26.49 12.72
N VAL A 176 13.42 26.98 11.61
CA VAL A 176 12.72 26.98 10.32
C VAL A 176 12.76 25.57 9.76
N THR A 177 11.72 24.79 10.02
CA THR A 177 11.49 23.53 9.30
C THR A 177 11.13 23.87 7.85
N PRO A 178 11.97 23.55 6.85
CA PRO A 178 11.63 23.83 5.46
C PRO A 178 10.44 22.97 5.02
N ALA A 179 9.47 23.57 4.33
CA ALA A 179 8.27 22.89 3.83
C ALA A 179 8.54 21.99 2.60
N THR A 180 9.72 21.34 2.56
CA THR A 180 10.13 20.42 1.50
C THR A 180 9.60 19.02 1.80
N ALA A 181 8.45 18.67 1.22
CA ALA A 181 8.00 17.28 1.21
C ALA A 181 9.00 16.41 0.44
N ARG A 182 9.43 15.30 1.05
CA ARG A 182 10.22 14.24 0.41
C ARG A 182 9.38 12.96 0.39
N PRO A 183 9.50 12.09 -0.63
CA PRO A 183 8.86 10.77 -0.61
C PRO A 183 9.31 9.99 0.65
N PRO A 184 8.39 9.36 1.39
CA PRO A 184 8.74 8.67 2.64
C PRO A 184 9.47 7.33 2.42
N LEU A 185 9.51 6.83 1.19
CA LEU A 185 10.19 5.62 0.78
C LEU A 185 11.07 5.92 -0.45
N PRO A 186 12.21 5.23 -0.64
CA PRO A 186 12.95 5.25 -1.90
C PRO A 186 12.07 4.84 -3.07
N ALA A 187 12.30 5.45 -4.25
CA ALA A 187 11.51 5.15 -5.45
C ALA A 187 11.84 3.80 -6.10
N GLU A 188 13.01 3.24 -5.81
CA GLU A 188 13.47 1.94 -6.31
C GLU A 188 13.73 0.98 -5.14
N PRO A 189 13.26 -0.29 -5.21
CA PRO A 189 13.55 -1.28 -4.19
C PRO A 189 15.00 -1.79 -4.31
N SER A 190 15.73 -1.76 -3.19
CA SER A 190 17.08 -2.35 -3.09
C SER A 190 17.03 -3.87 -3.23
N SER A 191 18.08 -4.49 -3.78
CA SER A 191 18.11 -5.94 -4.04
C SER A 191 17.86 -6.85 -2.82
N GLU A 192 18.10 -6.36 -1.60
CA GLU A 192 17.78 -7.07 -0.34
C GLU A 192 16.28 -7.16 -0.03
N GLN A 193 15.46 -6.33 -0.68
CA GLN A 193 14.01 -6.22 -0.49
C GLN A 193 13.23 -7.11 -1.45
N LEU A 194 13.92 -7.69 -2.45
CA LEU A 194 13.34 -8.58 -3.45
C LEU A 194 13.13 -9.98 -2.88
N LEU A 195 11.93 -10.52 -3.05
CA LEU A 195 11.61 -11.90 -2.70
C LEU A 195 11.92 -12.86 -3.86
N PRO A 196 12.19 -14.15 -3.58
CA PRO A 196 12.28 -15.17 -4.62
C PRO A 196 10.94 -15.34 -5.35
N MET A 197 10.98 -16.07 -6.48
CA MET A 197 9.79 -16.40 -7.28
C MET A 197 8.65 -16.97 -6.41
N PRO A 198 7.37 -16.66 -6.71
CA PRO A 198 6.23 -17.21 -6.00
C PRO A 198 6.24 -18.73 -5.95
N GLN A 199 5.78 -19.25 -4.81
CA GLN A 199 5.21 -20.58 -4.75
C GLN A 199 3.83 -20.54 -5.41
N VAL A 200 3.54 -21.54 -6.24
CA VAL A 200 2.31 -21.64 -7.04
C VAL A 200 1.69 -23.02 -6.90
N PRO A 201 0.35 -23.15 -7.02
CA PRO A 201 -0.32 -24.45 -7.05
C PRO A 201 0.07 -25.28 -8.30
N SER A 202 -0.19 -26.59 -8.26
CA SER A 202 0.01 -27.53 -9.39
C SER A 202 -0.82 -27.20 -10.64
N SER A 203 -1.79 -26.28 -10.52
CA SER A 203 -2.54 -25.70 -11.63
C SER A 203 -1.77 -24.68 -12.47
N TYR A 204 -0.57 -24.26 -12.06
CA TYR A 204 0.23 -23.24 -12.76
C TYR A 204 0.56 -23.55 -14.22
N PRO A 205 0.98 -24.77 -14.63
CA PRO A 205 1.28 -25.05 -16.04
C PRO A 205 0.06 -24.83 -16.94
N LEU A 206 -1.14 -25.22 -16.49
CA LEU A 206 -2.39 -24.99 -17.22
C LEU A 206 -2.72 -23.49 -17.33
N PHE A 207 -2.49 -22.72 -16.25
CA PHE A 207 -2.63 -21.26 -16.27
C PHE A 207 -1.66 -20.63 -17.29
N ALA A 208 -0.38 -20.99 -17.24
CA ALA A 208 0.65 -20.48 -18.13
C ALA A 208 0.39 -20.83 -19.61
N HIS A 209 -0.06 -22.06 -19.90
CA HIS A 209 -0.46 -22.51 -21.23
C HIS A 209 -1.64 -21.71 -21.78
N LEU A 210 -2.75 -21.60 -21.03
CA LEU A 210 -3.92 -20.83 -21.47
C LEU A 210 -3.60 -19.34 -21.65
N HIS A 211 -2.69 -18.79 -20.83
CA HIS A 211 -2.19 -17.43 -21.01
C HIS A 211 -1.33 -17.29 -22.27
N ALA A 212 -0.50 -18.28 -22.62
CA ALA A 212 0.30 -18.28 -23.84
C ALA A 212 -0.57 -18.35 -25.11
N GLU A 213 -1.67 -19.11 -25.05
CA GLU A 213 -2.76 -19.14 -26.05
C GLU A 213 -3.61 -17.84 -26.08
N GLY A 214 -3.26 -16.84 -25.26
CA GLY A 214 -3.86 -15.51 -25.29
C GLY A 214 -5.15 -15.33 -24.47
N TYR A 215 -5.60 -16.35 -23.73
CA TYR A 215 -6.77 -16.21 -22.86
C TYR A 215 -6.50 -15.29 -21.68
N PHE A 216 -7.49 -14.46 -21.35
CA PHE A 216 -7.53 -13.72 -20.10
C PHE A 216 -8.13 -14.65 -19.03
N LEU A 217 -7.48 -14.72 -17.86
CA LEU A 217 -7.82 -15.66 -16.79
C LEU A 217 -8.23 -14.90 -15.52
N SER A 218 -9.22 -15.40 -14.78
CA SER A 218 -9.61 -14.85 -13.47
C SER A 218 -10.13 -15.93 -12.51
N PRO A 219 -10.22 -15.68 -11.18
CA PRO A 219 -10.60 -16.69 -10.20
C PRO A 219 -11.98 -17.31 -10.44
N GLY A 220 -12.02 -18.64 -10.55
CA GLY A 220 -13.23 -19.41 -10.87
C GLY A 220 -14.16 -19.71 -9.70
N LEU A 221 -13.83 -19.30 -8.47
CA LEU A 221 -14.51 -19.66 -7.22
C LEU A 221 -16.04 -19.46 -7.26
N ARG A 222 -16.53 -18.39 -7.90
CA ARG A 222 -17.98 -18.10 -8.04
C ARG A 222 -18.75 -19.09 -8.93
N PHE A 223 -18.04 -19.94 -9.68
CA PHE A 223 -18.60 -20.91 -10.62
C PHE A 223 -18.18 -22.36 -10.31
N GLY A 224 -17.45 -22.61 -9.21
CA GLY A 224 -17.01 -23.95 -8.82
C GLY A 224 -15.86 -24.51 -9.67
N CYS A 225 -14.90 -23.66 -10.05
CA CYS A 225 -13.70 -24.04 -10.82
C CYS A 225 -12.49 -23.20 -10.37
N GLN A 226 -11.28 -23.57 -10.80
CA GLN A 226 -10.04 -22.86 -10.48
C GLN A 226 -9.99 -21.51 -11.22
N TYR A 227 -10.21 -21.52 -12.55
CA TYR A 227 -10.15 -20.31 -13.38
C TYR A 227 -11.34 -20.18 -14.33
N LEU A 228 -11.65 -18.93 -14.70
CA LEU A 228 -12.48 -18.60 -15.85
C LEU A 228 -11.59 -18.18 -17.01
N ALA A 229 -11.70 -18.84 -18.17
CA ALA A 229 -10.99 -18.44 -19.38
C ALA A 229 -11.89 -17.61 -20.30
N TYR A 230 -11.41 -16.42 -20.67
CA TYR A 230 -12.07 -15.45 -21.55
C TYR A 230 -11.24 -15.29 -22.84
N PRO A 231 -11.87 -15.18 -24.02
CA PRO A 231 -11.18 -14.99 -25.31
C PRO A 231 -10.61 -13.57 -25.51
N GLY A 232 -10.58 -12.74 -24.46
CA GLY A 232 -10.26 -11.33 -24.47
C GLY A 232 -10.66 -10.68 -23.13
N ASP A 233 -10.42 -9.37 -22.98
CA ASP A 233 -10.66 -8.64 -21.74
C ASP A 233 -12.07 -8.90 -21.12
N PRO A 234 -12.17 -9.36 -19.86
CA PRO A 234 -13.44 -9.59 -19.14
C PRO A 234 -14.41 -8.40 -19.06
N LEU A 235 -13.98 -7.17 -19.37
CA LEU A 235 -14.83 -5.99 -19.50
C LEU A 235 -15.59 -5.92 -20.84
N ARG A 236 -15.22 -6.77 -21.80
CA ARG A 236 -15.76 -6.83 -23.17
C ARG A 236 -16.32 -8.20 -23.54
N PHE A 237 -15.74 -9.26 -23.00
CA PHE A 237 -16.08 -10.65 -23.31
C PHE A 237 -16.64 -11.38 -22.09
N HIS A 238 -17.46 -12.42 -22.34
CA HIS A 238 -17.82 -13.40 -21.33
C HIS A 238 -16.83 -14.58 -21.37
N SER A 239 -16.58 -15.20 -20.22
CA SER A 239 -15.73 -16.39 -20.14
C SER A 239 -16.35 -17.55 -20.91
N HIS A 240 -15.60 -18.19 -21.80
CA HIS A 240 -16.05 -19.36 -22.57
C HIS A 240 -15.97 -20.66 -21.76
N PHE A 241 -14.97 -20.78 -20.89
CA PHE A 241 -14.71 -22.03 -20.16
C PHE A 241 -14.70 -21.84 -18.64
N LEU A 242 -15.20 -22.85 -17.93
CA LEU A 242 -14.86 -23.12 -16.53
C LEU A 242 -13.65 -24.05 -16.54
N VAL A 243 -12.51 -23.62 -16.02
CA VAL A 243 -11.24 -24.35 -16.12
C VAL A 243 -10.89 -25.01 -14.80
N VAL A 244 -10.62 -26.32 -14.87
CA VAL A 244 -10.15 -27.17 -13.78
C VAL A 244 -8.81 -27.79 -14.18
N SER A 245 -7.86 -27.75 -13.26
CA SER A 245 -6.57 -28.44 -13.37
C SER A 245 -6.66 -29.85 -12.79
N ALA A 246 -6.02 -30.81 -13.44
CA ALA A 246 -5.75 -32.14 -12.91
C ALA A 246 -4.26 -32.48 -13.08
N GLU A 247 -3.70 -33.27 -12.17
CA GLU A 247 -2.38 -33.87 -12.37
C GLU A 247 -2.44 -34.99 -13.42
N TRP A 248 -1.33 -35.24 -14.11
CA TRP A 248 -1.31 -36.17 -15.26
C TRP A 248 -1.72 -37.60 -14.94
N ASP A 249 -1.43 -38.05 -13.72
CA ASP A 249 -1.69 -39.40 -13.22
C ASP A 249 -2.83 -39.42 -12.18
N GLU A 250 -3.68 -38.38 -12.16
CA GLU A 250 -4.79 -38.23 -11.21
C GLU A 250 -6.01 -39.08 -11.60
N GLU A 251 -6.55 -39.85 -10.65
CA GLU A 251 -7.79 -40.61 -10.83
C GLU A 251 -9.01 -39.69 -10.74
N LEU A 252 -9.50 -39.21 -11.89
CA LEU A 252 -10.70 -38.37 -11.98
C LEU A 252 -11.98 -39.16 -11.70
N ASP A 253 -12.77 -38.76 -10.70
CA ASP A 253 -14.12 -39.28 -10.50
C ASP A 253 -15.05 -38.82 -11.64
N LEU A 254 -15.77 -39.78 -12.22
CA LEU A 254 -16.82 -39.53 -13.21
C LEU A 254 -17.93 -38.62 -12.64
N MET A 255 -18.17 -38.66 -11.33
CA MET A 255 -19.12 -37.76 -10.66
C MET A 255 -18.68 -36.30 -10.71
N ASP A 256 -17.38 -36.01 -10.59
CA ASP A 256 -16.86 -34.64 -10.70
C ASP A 256 -16.89 -34.14 -12.15
N ILE A 257 -16.64 -35.02 -13.12
CA ILE A 257 -16.83 -34.72 -14.55
C ILE A 257 -18.31 -34.36 -14.83
N ILE A 258 -19.25 -35.13 -14.29
CA ILE A 258 -20.70 -34.85 -14.41
C ILE A 258 -21.09 -33.55 -13.69
N ALA A 259 -20.53 -33.29 -12.51
CA ALA A 259 -20.78 -32.07 -11.74
C ALA A 259 -20.25 -30.82 -12.46
N GLY A 260 -19.02 -30.88 -12.99
CA GLY A 260 -18.40 -29.82 -13.78
C GLY A 260 -19.15 -29.52 -15.08
N GLY A 261 -19.54 -30.57 -15.82
CA GLY A 261 -20.40 -30.43 -17.00
C GLY A 261 -21.75 -29.77 -16.69
N ARG A 262 -22.37 -30.13 -15.54
CA ARG A 262 -23.60 -29.49 -15.06
C ARG A 262 -23.39 -28.02 -14.68
N LEU A 263 -22.27 -27.67 -14.04
CA LEU A 263 -21.92 -26.29 -13.71
C LEU A 263 -21.75 -25.44 -14.98
N GLY A 264 -20.95 -25.92 -15.95
CA GLY A 264 -20.73 -25.24 -17.24
C GLY A 264 -22.04 -25.02 -18.01
N THR A 265 -22.82 -26.09 -18.18
CA THR A 265 -24.12 -26.07 -18.86
C THR A 265 -25.08 -25.04 -18.24
N GLY A 266 -25.14 -24.99 -16.90
CA GLY A 266 -26.00 -24.06 -16.17
C GLY A 266 -25.69 -22.57 -16.40
N VAL A 267 -24.48 -22.24 -16.86
CA VAL A 267 -24.05 -20.86 -17.19
C VAL A 267 -23.66 -20.67 -18.66
N LYS A 268 -23.98 -21.64 -19.53
CA LYS A 268 -23.63 -21.66 -20.97
C LYS A 268 -22.13 -21.49 -21.25
N LYS A 269 -21.32 -22.31 -20.58
CA LYS A 269 -19.86 -22.38 -20.75
C LYS A 269 -19.43 -23.83 -20.92
N GLY A 270 -18.37 -24.07 -21.69
CA GLY A 270 -17.73 -25.38 -21.72
C GLY A 270 -17.03 -25.69 -20.40
N PHE A 271 -17.07 -26.94 -19.95
CA PHE A 271 -16.25 -27.38 -18.81
C PHE A 271 -14.90 -27.87 -19.34
N MET A 272 -13.80 -27.27 -18.92
CA MET A 272 -12.46 -27.59 -19.40
C MET A 272 -11.62 -28.22 -18.30
N ILE A 273 -11.13 -29.43 -18.54
CA ILE A 273 -10.11 -30.08 -17.70
C ILE A 273 -8.77 -29.98 -18.42
N GLY A 274 -7.66 -29.71 -17.72
CA GLY A 274 -6.33 -29.79 -18.31
C GLY A 274 -5.22 -30.14 -17.32
N GLY A 275 -4.10 -30.63 -17.84
CA GLY A 275 -2.94 -31.06 -17.06
C GLY A 275 -1.66 -31.11 -17.88
N ALA A 276 -0.50 -31.01 -17.22
CA ALA A 276 0.82 -31.04 -17.86
C ALA A 276 1.28 -32.48 -18.13
N GLU A 277 1.57 -32.83 -19.39
CA GLU A 277 2.10 -34.15 -19.74
C GLU A 277 3.56 -34.30 -19.29
N LYS A 278 3.81 -35.30 -18.43
CA LYS A 278 5.15 -35.71 -17.99
C LYS A 278 5.94 -36.39 -19.11
N LYS A 279 6.41 -35.63 -20.11
CA LYS A 279 7.31 -36.14 -21.15
C LYS A 279 8.71 -36.42 -20.57
N ASN A 280 9.31 -37.56 -20.92
CA ASN A 280 10.65 -37.97 -20.48
C ASN A 280 11.81 -37.18 -21.15
N THR A 281 11.53 -36.08 -21.84
CA THR A 281 12.50 -35.21 -22.53
C THR A 281 12.41 -33.82 -21.93
N ALA A 282 13.54 -33.30 -21.45
CA ALA A 282 13.59 -32.45 -20.25
C ALA A 282 13.03 -31.01 -20.35
N ASP A 283 12.66 -30.54 -21.54
CA ASP A 283 12.55 -29.09 -21.82
C ASP A 283 11.15 -28.60 -22.26
N GLU A 284 10.13 -29.46 -22.38
CA GLU A 284 8.76 -29.06 -22.77
C GLU A 284 7.66 -29.76 -21.96
N GLU A 285 7.12 -29.08 -20.94
CA GLU A 285 5.87 -29.47 -20.26
C GLU A 285 4.66 -29.27 -21.19
N SER A 286 4.27 -30.33 -21.87
CA SER A 286 3.21 -30.30 -22.87
C SER A 286 1.83 -30.39 -22.22
N VAL A 287 1.24 -29.24 -21.87
CA VAL A 287 -0.13 -29.20 -21.35
C VAL A 287 -1.12 -29.74 -22.40
N ARG A 288 -2.09 -30.52 -21.93
CA ARG A 288 -3.26 -30.95 -22.71
C ARG A 288 -4.55 -30.48 -22.05
N THR A 289 -5.54 -30.12 -22.85
CA THR A 289 -6.85 -29.64 -22.41
C THR A 289 -7.98 -30.37 -23.11
N PHE A 290 -9.02 -30.71 -22.37
CA PHE A 290 -10.23 -31.37 -22.86
C PHE A 290 -11.46 -30.54 -22.50
N SER A 291 -12.24 -30.15 -23.51
CA SER A 291 -13.54 -29.48 -23.34
C SER A 291 -14.67 -30.51 -23.29
N ILE A 292 -15.51 -30.43 -22.26
CA ILE A 292 -16.62 -31.32 -21.99
C ILE A 292 -17.91 -30.49 -22.00
N GLU A 293 -18.85 -30.90 -22.85
CA GLU A 293 -20.14 -30.24 -23.05
C GLU A 293 -21.26 -31.29 -23.08
N TRP A 294 -22.47 -30.91 -22.68
CA TRP A 294 -23.59 -31.85 -22.56
C TRP A 294 -24.26 -32.06 -23.92
N ALA A 295 -24.13 -33.26 -24.48
CA ALA A 295 -24.65 -33.56 -25.82
C ALA A 295 -26.19 -33.51 -25.87
N GLY A 296 -26.73 -32.65 -26.72
CA GLY A 296 -28.19 -32.52 -26.94
C GLY A 296 -28.85 -31.30 -26.32
N MET A 297 -28.11 -30.20 -26.11
CA MET A 297 -28.65 -28.85 -25.81
C MET A 297 -28.61 -27.94 -27.05
#